data_AF-A0AAQ0A6G9-F1
#
_entry.id   AF-A0AAQ0A6G9-F1
#
_cell.length_a   1.000
_cell.length_b   1.000
_cell.length_c   1.000
_cell.angle_alpha   90.00
_cell.angle_beta   90.00
_cell.angle_gamma   90.00
#
_symmetry.space_group_name_H-M   'P 1'
#
loop_
_entity.id
_entity.type
_entity.pdbx_description
1 polymer ?
#
loop_
_entity_poly.entity_id
_entity_poly.type
_entity_poly.pdbx_seq_one_letter_code
_entity_poly.pdbx_strand_id
1 'polypeptide(L)'
;MAKYRGYIGTYTKADSVGIYTFELDTEKKALSTPKPAAKLGSPTYLNIAKDNDMLYAVVKDGDKGGVAAYRIDGSTGELTILNQQTGEGPSPCHVSVDQDNRYVLSANYHNGTILAYPLNESRGLLEPSSKVQHEGSGPHERQEKAHTHYSGFSPDEKYAVAVDLGTDHIITYQLKEGRLEEVKKHAAAPGSGPRHIEFHPQEKYAYVLTELSNEVIVLEYNPDLGEFREIQVISALPEGFDGHSQGGAIHITKDGKFVYASNRGHDSIAVFSVNEYSGELSLVEHVSTEGEWPRDFEIDPSEQFLVASNQETGTLTLFERDRTTGRLTLLESGVPAPEAVCVKFLHQ
;
A
#
# COMPACT_ATOMS: atom_id res chain seq x y z
N MET A 1 12.42 -1.28 -21.00
CA MET A 1 11.35 -1.56 -22.00
C MET A 1 10.60 -0.26 -22.23
N ALA A 2 10.01 -0.03 -23.40
CA ALA A 2 9.26 1.21 -23.65
C ALA A 2 7.91 1.24 -22.91
N LYS A 3 7.35 0.07 -22.55
CA LYS A 3 6.03 -0.04 -21.95
C LYS A 3 6.04 -0.88 -20.67
N TYR A 4 5.40 -0.37 -19.63
CA TYR A 4 5.22 -1.04 -18.35
C TYR A 4 3.72 -1.28 -18.10
N ARG A 5 3.36 -2.52 -17.75
CA ARG A 5 1.96 -2.89 -17.46
C ARG A 5 1.69 -2.77 -15.98
N GLY A 6 0.51 -2.26 -15.64
CA GLY A 6 0.00 -2.23 -14.28
C GLY A 6 -1.46 -2.65 -14.17
N TYR A 7 -1.90 -2.77 -12.93
CA TYR A 7 -3.26 -3.08 -12.53
C TYR A 7 -3.76 -2.06 -11.52
N ILE A 8 -5.07 -1.86 -11.51
CA ILE A 8 -5.76 -0.91 -10.64
C ILE A 8 -6.79 -1.66 -9.81
N GLY A 9 -6.66 -1.53 -8.50
CA GLY A 9 -7.69 -1.94 -7.54
C GLY A 9 -8.69 -0.81 -7.34
N THR A 10 -9.95 -1.17 -7.17
CA THR A 10 -11.07 -0.21 -7.14
C THR A 10 -12.05 -0.54 -6.03
N TYR A 11 -12.86 0.44 -5.62
CA TYR A 11 -14.19 0.11 -5.12
C TYR A 11 -15.10 -0.30 -6.29
N THR A 12 -16.21 -0.96 -5.98
CA THR A 12 -17.24 -1.32 -6.95
C THR A 12 -18.61 -0.86 -6.46
N LYS A 13 -18.70 0.40 -6.01
CA LYS A 13 -19.94 0.98 -5.47
C LYS A 13 -20.79 1.60 -6.56
N ALA A 14 -20.20 1.98 -7.69
CA ALA A 14 -20.86 2.60 -8.83
C ALA A 14 -20.43 1.92 -10.15
N ASP A 15 -19.62 2.59 -10.96
CA ASP A 15 -19.33 2.20 -12.35
C ASP A 15 -18.22 1.15 -12.49
N SER A 16 -17.40 0.99 -11.46
CA SER A 16 -16.30 0.03 -11.50
C SER A 16 -16.80 -1.41 -11.42
N VAL A 17 -16.20 -2.30 -12.22
CA VAL A 17 -16.51 -3.73 -12.25
C VAL A 17 -15.50 -4.61 -11.51
N GLY A 18 -14.42 -4.04 -10.99
CA GLY A 18 -13.37 -4.80 -10.28
C GLY A 18 -11.96 -4.33 -10.62
N ILE A 19 -11.10 -5.25 -11.04
CA ILE A 19 -9.69 -4.95 -11.35
C ILE A 19 -9.58 -4.44 -12.79
N TYR A 20 -8.82 -3.38 -13.00
CA TYR A 20 -8.48 -2.84 -14.32
C TYR A 20 -6.99 -3.05 -14.62
N THR A 21 -6.61 -2.99 -15.90
CA THR A 21 -5.21 -2.98 -16.36
C THR A 21 -4.95 -1.77 -17.23
N PHE A 22 -3.72 -1.28 -17.20
CA PHE A 22 -3.23 -0.16 -18.01
C PHE A 22 -1.77 -0.41 -18.42
N GLU A 23 -1.30 0.35 -19.41
CA GLU A 23 0.10 0.43 -19.80
C GLU A 23 0.59 1.88 -19.67
N LEU A 24 1.78 2.05 -19.11
CA LEU A 24 2.58 3.28 -19.19
C LEU A 24 3.53 3.15 -20.39
N ASP A 25 3.39 4.04 -21.38
CA ASP A 25 4.33 4.16 -22.49
C ASP A 25 5.35 5.25 -22.15
N THR A 26 6.56 4.85 -21.78
CA THR A 26 7.65 5.73 -21.30
C THR A 26 8.27 6.59 -22.41
N GLU A 27 8.17 6.16 -23.67
CA GLU A 27 8.62 6.97 -24.81
C GLU A 27 7.62 8.09 -25.11
N LYS A 28 6.32 7.77 -25.03
CA LYS A 28 5.24 8.75 -25.23
C LYS A 28 4.92 9.56 -23.98
N LYS A 29 5.40 9.12 -22.82
CA LYS A 29 5.10 9.71 -21.50
C LYS A 29 3.60 9.80 -21.24
N ALA A 30 2.86 8.72 -21.52
CA ALA A 30 1.41 8.69 -21.46
C ALA A 30 0.86 7.36 -20.93
N LEU A 31 -0.32 7.40 -20.32
CA LEU A 31 -1.06 6.22 -19.90
C LEU A 31 -2.03 5.76 -20.99
N SER A 32 -2.17 4.45 -21.18
CA SER A 32 -3.32 3.92 -21.89
C SER A 32 -4.58 4.08 -21.05
N THR A 33 -5.75 4.27 -21.67
CA THR A 33 -7.03 4.18 -20.95
C THR A 33 -7.16 2.82 -20.26
N PRO A 34 -7.37 2.78 -18.93
CA PRO A 34 -7.58 1.54 -18.19
C PRO A 34 -8.73 0.70 -18.76
N LYS A 35 -8.56 -0.62 -18.78
CA LYS A 35 -9.57 -1.57 -19.26
C LYS A 35 -9.87 -2.62 -18.19
N PRO A 36 -11.12 -3.12 -18.08
CA PRO A 36 -11.43 -4.19 -17.15
C PRO A 36 -10.53 -5.41 -17.39
N ALA A 37 -9.90 -5.91 -16.32
CA ALA A 37 -9.02 -7.08 -16.33
C ALA A 37 -9.66 -8.27 -15.62
N ALA A 38 -10.41 -8.03 -14.52
CA ALA A 38 -11.17 -9.07 -13.83
C ALA A 38 -12.40 -8.47 -13.13
N LYS A 39 -13.52 -9.18 -13.19
CA LYS A 39 -14.69 -8.86 -12.36
C LYS A 39 -14.46 -9.38 -10.94
N LEU A 40 -14.51 -8.49 -9.95
CA LEU A 40 -14.30 -8.83 -8.55
C LEU A 40 -14.96 -7.75 -7.69
N GLY A 41 -15.60 -8.14 -6.58
CA GLY A 41 -16.26 -7.17 -5.69
C GLY A 41 -15.23 -6.41 -4.86
N SER A 42 -15.22 -5.07 -5.02
CA SER A 42 -14.39 -4.11 -4.28
C SER A 42 -12.94 -4.56 -4.01
N PRO A 43 -12.13 -4.83 -5.04
CA PRO A 43 -10.73 -5.18 -4.89
C PRO A 43 -9.86 -3.95 -4.62
N THR A 44 -10.06 -3.36 -3.43
CA THR A 44 -9.50 -2.06 -3.05
C THR A 44 -7.98 -2.07 -2.80
N TYR A 45 -7.35 -3.24 -2.77
CA TYR A 45 -5.91 -3.37 -2.68
C TYR A 45 -5.44 -4.63 -3.40
N LEU A 46 -4.33 -4.50 -4.12
CA LEU A 46 -3.71 -5.54 -4.91
C LEU A 46 -2.26 -5.74 -4.46
N ASN A 47 -1.76 -6.95 -4.59
CA ASN A 47 -0.34 -7.26 -4.47
C ASN A 47 0.09 -8.22 -5.57
N ILE A 48 1.17 -7.88 -6.27
CA ILE A 48 1.73 -8.69 -7.35
C ILE A 48 2.95 -9.41 -6.80
N ALA A 49 2.99 -10.73 -6.93
CA ALA A 49 4.16 -11.51 -6.55
C ALA A 49 5.39 -11.07 -7.33
N LYS A 50 6.57 -11.15 -6.69
CA LYS A 50 7.83 -10.60 -7.22
C LYS A 50 8.23 -11.15 -8.60
N ASP A 51 7.80 -12.36 -8.93
CA ASP A 51 8.05 -13.01 -10.22
C ASP A 51 7.01 -12.69 -11.30
N ASN A 52 6.02 -11.84 -11.00
CA ASN A 52 4.93 -11.42 -11.89
C ASN A 52 3.97 -12.54 -12.33
N ASP A 53 4.02 -13.71 -11.71
CA ASP A 53 3.14 -14.82 -12.11
C ASP A 53 1.78 -14.79 -11.39
N MET A 54 1.71 -14.08 -10.26
CA MET A 54 0.55 -14.07 -9.37
C MET A 54 0.12 -12.66 -8.98
N LEU A 55 -1.20 -12.46 -8.90
CA LEU A 55 -1.84 -11.28 -8.32
C LEU A 55 -2.79 -11.74 -7.20
N TYR A 56 -2.62 -11.16 -6.01
CA TYR A 56 -3.53 -11.32 -4.88
C TYR A 56 -4.32 -10.04 -4.69
N ALA A 57 -5.63 -10.16 -4.53
CA ALA A 57 -6.53 -9.02 -4.38
C ALA A 57 -7.42 -9.21 -3.16
N VAL A 58 -7.66 -8.14 -2.41
CA VAL A 58 -8.78 -8.15 -1.46
C VAL A 58 -10.09 -8.37 -2.23
N VAL A 59 -11.06 -9.01 -1.60
CA VAL A 59 -12.37 -9.26 -2.22
C VAL A 59 -13.50 -9.09 -1.20
N LYS A 60 -14.61 -8.56 -1.69
CA LYS A 60 -15.91 -8.62 -1.05
C LYS A 60 -16.87 -9.44 -1.92
N ASP A 61 -17.42 -10.51 -1.37
CA ASP A 61 -18.43 -11.37 -1.99
C ASP A 61 -19.70 -11.35 -1.13
N GLY A 62 -20.65 -10.50 -1.48
CA GLY A 62 -21.84 -10.26 -0.67
C GLY A 62 -21.50 -9.68 0.71
N ASP A 63 -21.86 -10.43 1.76
CA ASP A 63 -21.57 -10.16 3.17
C ASP A 63 -20.25 -10.78 3.65
N LYS A 64 -19.50 -11.43 2.75
CA LYS A 64 -18.22 -12.06 3.04
C LYS A 64 -17.04 -11.24 2.52
N GLY A 65 -15.96 -11.27 3.26
CA GLY A 65 -14.71 -10.58 2.98
C GLY A 65 -13.54 -11.54 2.94
N GLY A 66 -12.54 -11.28 2.09
CA GLY A 66 -11.37 -12.15 2.01
C GLY A 66 -10.34 -11.75 0.97
N VAL A 67 -9.65 -12.75 0.44
CA VAL A 67 -8.60 -12.59 -0.59
C VAL A 67 -8.89 -13.51 -1.78
N ALA A 68 -8.65 -12.99 -2.99
CA ALA A 68 -8.69 -13.72 -4.24
C ALA A 68 -7.28 -13.87 -4.80
N ALA A 69 -6.99 -15.02 -5.41
CA ALA A 69 -5.73 -15.30 -6.10
C ALA A 69 -5.94 -15.46 -7.60
N TYR A 70 -5.14 -14.76 -8.38
CA TYR A 70 -5.14 -14.78 -9.84
C TYR A 70 -3.76 -15.17 -10.35
N ARG A 71 -3.74 -15.98 -11.40
CA ARG A 71 -2.57 -16.15 -12.26
C ARG A 71 -2.52 -15.04 -13.29
N ILE A 72 -1.34 -14.51 -13.53
CA ILE A 72 -1.07 -13.54 -14.58
C ILE A 72 -0.46 -14.27 -15.77
N ASP A 73 -1.02 -14.10 -16.96
CA ASP A 73 -0.34 -14.51 -18.18
C ASP A 73 0.83 -13.55 -18.47
N GLY A 74 2.07 -14.04 -18.44
CA GLY A 74 3.26 -13.20 -18.61
C GLY A 74 3.37 -12.50 -19.98
N SER A 75 2.65 -12.98 -21.00
CA SER A 75 2.67 -12.40 -22.34
C SER A 75 1.55 -11.36 -22.54
N THR A 76 0.33 -11.69 -22.14
CA THR A 76 -0.87 -10.86 -22.38
C THR A 76 -1.24 -9.99 -21.18
N GLY A 77 -0.84 -10.39 -19.97
CA GLY A 77 -1.29 -9.77 -18.72
C GLY A 77 -2.72 -10.16 -18.33
N GLU A 78 -3.32 -11.15 -18.99
CA GLU A 78 -4.66 -11.63 -18.65
C GLU A 78 -4.67 -12.28 -17.27
N LEU A 79 -5.74 -12.01 -16.50
CA LEU A 79 -5.91 -12.54 -15.14
C LEU A 79 -6.84 -13.74 -15.18
N THR A 80 -6.34 -14.90 -14.74
CA THR A 80 -7.14 -16.11 -14.53
C THR A 80 -7.29 -16.38 -13.05
N ILE A 81 -8.53 -16.38 -12.56
CA ILE A 81 -8.78 -16.69 -11.15
C ILE A 81 -8.40 -18.14 -10.83
N LEU A 82 -7.68 -18.34 -9.73
CA LEU A 82 -7.41 -19.68 -9.19
C LEU A 82 -8.46 -20.05 -8.15
N ASN A 83 -8.56 -19.24 -7.09
CA ASN A 83 -9.54 -19.41 -6.03
C ASN A 83 -9.71 -18.12 -5.21
N GLN A 84 -10.65 -18.16 -4.27
CA GLN A 84 -10.84 -17.14 -3.24
C GLN A 84 -10.96 -17.81 -1.88
N GLN A 85 -10.52 -17.12 -0.83
CA GLN A 85 -10.74 -17.49 0.56
C GLN A 85 -11.47 -16.36 1.25
N THR A 86 -12.74 -16.57 1.58
CA THR A 86 -13.63 -15.57 2.18
C THR A 86 -14.25 -16.08 3.47
N GLY A 87 -14.57 -15.17 4.38
CA GLY A 87 -15.29 -15.44 5.61
C GLY A 87 -16.34 -14.37 5.89
N GLU A 88 -17.24 -14.66 6.83
CA GLU A 88 -18.30 -13.73 7.23
C GLU A 88 -17.73 -12.38 7.68
N GLY A 89 -18.32 -11.29 7.20
CA GLY A 89 -17.99 -9.93 7.61
C GLY A 89 -17.27 -9.09 6.56
N PRO A 90 -16.73 -7.92 6.97
CA PRO A 90 -16.17 -6.94 6.05
C PRO A 90 -14.92 -7.47 5.34
N SER A 91 -14.69 -6.98 4.11
CA SER A 91 -13.46 -7.26 3.36
C SER A 91 -12.22 -6.65 4.03
N PRO A 92 -11.04 -7.29 3.89
CA PRO A 92 -9.77 -6.67 4.26
C PRO A 92 -9.52 -5.39 3.44
N CYS A 93 -8.60 -4.56 3.93
CA CYS A 93 -8.19 -3.31 3.29
C CYS A 93 -6.78 -3.34 2.70
N HIS A 94 -5.99 -4.38 3.02
CA HIS A 94 -4.63 -4.56 2.53
C HIS A 94 -4.32 -6.05 2.36
N VAL A 95 -3.45 -6.36 1.40
CA VAL A 95 -2.95 -7.72 1.13
C VAL A 95 -1.48 -7.66 0.73
N SER A 96 -0.68 -8.67 1.11
CA SER A 96 0.71 -8.82 0.71
C SER A 96 1.08 -10.30 0.59
N VAL A 97 2.12 -10.61 -0.20
CA VAL A 97 2.69 -11.96 -0.33
C VAL A 97 4.18 -11.92 -0.04
N ASP A 98 4.73 -12.98 0.56
CA ASP A 98 6.17 -13.12 0.76
C ASP A 98 6.90 -13.48 -0.57
N GLN A 99 8.19 -13.20 -0.62
CA GLN A 99 9.02 -13.33 -1.82
C GLN A 99 9.10 -14.77 -2.33
N ASP A 100 8.97 -15.74 -1.42
CA ASP A 100 9.02 -17.17 -1.70
C ASP A 100 7.62 -17.75 -2.05
N ASN A 101 6.57 -16.92 -2.09
CA ASN A 101 5.19 -17.32 -2.37
C ASN A 101 4.69 -18.46 -1.46
N ARG A 102 4.99 -18.37 -0.16
CA ARG A 102 4.56 -19.33 0.86
C ARG A 102 3.32 -18.84 1.60
N TYR A 103 3.20 -17.54 1.84
CA TYR A 103 2.13 -16.94 2.61
C TYR A 103 1.63 -15.64 2.02
N VAL A 104 0.32 -15.46 2.08
CA VAL A 104 -0.35 -14.17 1.92
C VAL A 104 -0.80 -13.66 3.28
N LEU A 105 -0.61 -12.37 3.55
CA LEU A 105 -1.16 -11.69 4.71
C LEU A 105 -2.28 -10.74 4.28
N SER A 106 -3.32 -10.61 5.10
CA SER A 106 -4.33 -9.56 4.94
C SER A 106 -4.58 -8.81 6.25
N ALA A 107 -4.86 -7.52 6.14
CA ALA A 107 -5.27 -6.67 7.25
C ALA A 107 -6.74 -6.24 7.05
N ASN A 108 -7.53 -6.31 8.12
CA ASN A 108 -8.94 -5.95 8.08
C ASN A 108 -9.22 -4.76 8.99
N TYR A 109 -9.39 -3.58 8.38
CA TYR A 109 -9.67 -2.33 9.06
C TYR A 109 -10.87 -2.42 10.01
N HIS A 110 -11.98 -2.99 9.56
CA HIS A 110 -13.23 -2.96 10.33
C HIS A 110 -13.25 -3.94 11.49
N ASN A 111 -12.53 -5.07 11.36
CA ASN A 111 -12.44 -6.10 12.39
C ASN A 111 -11.22 -5.93 13.32
N GLY A 112 -10.21 -5.15 12.93
CA GLY A 112 -8.95 -5.06 13.67
C GLY A 112 -8.21 -6.40 13.68
N THR A 113 -8.11 -7.07 12.54
CA THR A 113 -7.53 -8.41 12.46
C THR A 113 -6.52 -8.54 11.34
N ILE A 114 -5.50 -9.37 11.56
CA ILE A 114 -4.59 -9.86 10.50
C ILE A 114 -4.74 -11.36 10.33
N LEU A 115 -4.78 -11.80 9.08
CA LEU A 115 -4.87 -13.21 8.69
C LEU A 115 -3.61 -13.63 7.92
N ALA A 116 -3.18 -14.88 8.12
CA ALA A 116 -2.11 -15.51 7.34
C ALA A 116 -2.63 -16.73 6.58
N TYR A 117 -2.59 -16.66 5.26
CA TYR A 117 -3.03 -17.70 4.33
C TYR A 117 -1.81 -18.44 3.79
N PRO A 118 -1.61 -19.73 4.09
CA PRO A 118 -0.62 -20.54 3.40
C PRO A 118 -1.01 -20.69 1.93
N LEU A 119 -0.01 -20.82 1.07
CA LEU A 119 -0.21 -21.06 -0.35
C LEU A 119 0.05 -22.54 -0.70
N ASN A 120 -0.76 -23.08 -1.60
CA ASN A 120 -0.54 -24.44 -2.13
C ASN A 120 0.51 -24.44 -3.27
N GLU A 121 0.83 -25.62 -3.81
CA GLU A 121 1.82 -25.74 -4.91
C GLU A 121 1.47 -24.93 -6.17
N SER A 122 0.18 -24.71 -6.43
CA SER A 122 -0.30 -23.85 -7.52
C SER A 122 -0.35 -22.36 -7.16
N ARG A 123 0.10 -22.02 -5.95
CA ARG A 123 0.05 -20.70 -5.30
C ARG A 123 -1.36 -20.16 -5.07
N GLY A 124 -2.35 -21.05 -5.04
CA GLY A 124 -3.70 -20.75 -4.58
C GLY A 124 -3.77 -20.66 -3.05
N LEU A 125 -4.74 -19.89 -2.55
CA LEU A 125 -4.91 -19.63 -1.12
C LEU A 125 -5.49 -20.86 -0.40
N LEU A 126 -4.86 -21.32 0.68
CA LEU A 126 -5.46 -22.25 1.63
C LEU A 126 -6.24 -21.48 2.71
N GLU A 127 -7.05 -22.20 3.50
CA GLU A 127 -7.70 -21.63 4.69
C GLU A 127 -6.67 -20.94 5.60
N PRO A 128 -7.02 -19.81 6.24
CA PRO A 128 -6.08 -19.06 7.05
C PRO A 128 -5.57 -19.93 8.21
N SER A 129 -4.25 -20.11 8.24
CA SER A 129 -3.54 -20.83 9.31
C SER A 129 -3.41 -20.01 10.60
N SER A 130 -3.51 -18.68 10.49
CA SER A 130 -3.47 -17.77 11.61
C SER A 130 -4.50 -16.66 11.48
N LYS A 131 -5.07 -16.27 12.62
CA LYS A 131 -5.87 -15.07 12.81
C LYS A 131 -5.41 -14.39 14.09
N VAL A 132 -4.94 -13.16 13.98
CA VAL A 132 -4.61 -12.30 15.11
C VAL A 132 -5.70 -11.25 15.25
N GLN A 133 -6.33 -11.18 16.42
CA GLN A 133 -7.25 -10.11 16.78
C GLN A 133 -6.49 -9.05 17.56
N HIS A 134 -6.55 -7.81 17.09
CA HIS A 134 -6.03 -6.66 17.82
C HIS A 134 -7.13 -6.11 18.73
N GLU A 135 -6.73 -5.61 19.90
CA GLU A 135 -7.59 -4.98 20.89
C GLU A 135 -6.95 -3.67 21.37
N GLY A 136 -7.78 -2.75 21.83
CA GLY A 136 -7.38 -1.40 22.24
C GLY A 136 -8.13 -0.32 21.47
N SER A 137 -7.79 0.93 21.77
CA SER A 137 -8.39 2.14 21.22
C SER A 137 -7.39 3.29 21.33
N GLY A 138 -7.69 4.42 20.69
CA GLY A 138 -6.92 5.66 20.73
C GLY A 138 -7.81 6.87 21.06
N PRO A 139 -7.24 8.08 21.18
CA PRO A 139 -7.98 9.27 21.57
C PRO A 139 -8.85 9.88 20.47
N HIS A 140 -8.61 9.56 19.18
CA HIS A 140 -9.38 10.11 18.06
C HIS A 140 -10.72 9.38 17.88
N GLU A 141 -11.75 10.04 17.35
CA GLU A 141 -13.09 9.46 17.12
C GLU A 141 -13.11 8.24 16.19
N ARG A 142 -12.05 8.10 15.36
CA ARG A 142 -11.82 6.98 14.44
C ARG A 142 -10.96 5.86 15.03
N GLN A 143 -10.69 5.94 16.33
CA GLN A 143 -9.88 5.00 17.08
C GLN A 143 -10.71 4.40 18.22
N GLU A 144 -12.02 4.21 17.99
CA GLU A 144 -12.93 3.64 18.99
C GLU A 144 -12.60 2.18 19.31
N LYS A 145 -11.83 1.54 18.42
CA LYS A 145 -11.29 0.18 18.55
C LYS A 145 -10.08 0.01 17.63
N ALA A 146 -9.50 -1.19 17.63
CA ALA A 146 -8.44 -1.55 16.69
C ALA A 146 -8.88 -1.51 15.21
N HIS A 147 -8.00 -0.98 14.36
CA HIS A 147 -8.17 -0.83 12.92
C HIS A 147 -6.85 -1.13 12.20
N THR A 148 -6.54 -2.41 12.04
CA THR A 148 -5.37 -2.86 11.28
C THR A 148 -5.49 -2.44 9.83
N HIS A 149 -4.62 -1.55 9.37
CA HIS A 149 -4.67 -0.98 8.03
C HIS A 149 -3.61 -1.58 7.09
N TYR A 150 -2.51 -2.12 7.63
CA TYR A 150 -1.45 -2.76 6.85
C TYR A 150 -1.05 -4.11 7.45
N SER A 151 -0.71 -5.04 6.56
CA SER A 151 -0.01 -6.29 6.89
C SER A 151 1.00 -6.60 5.80
N GLY A 152 2.26 -6.80 6.16
CA GLY A 152 3.38 -7.03 5.24
C GLY A 152 4.51 -7.81 5.89
N PHE A 153 5.67 -7.84 5.25
CA PHE A 153 6.86 -8.51 5.75
C PHE A 153 8.01 -7.52 5.90
N SER A 154 8.89 -7.76 6.87
CA SER A 154 10.18 -7.07 6.94
C SER A 154 11.04 -7.39 5.70
N PRO A 155 12.04 -6.57 5.34
CA PRO A 155 12.87 -6.81 4.15
C PRO A 155 13.59 -8.16 4.14
N ASP A 156 13.90 -8.70 5.31
CA ASP A 156 14.52 -10.01 5.51
C ASP A 156 13.50 -11.15 5.74
N GLU A 157 12.20 -10.83 5.71
CA GLU A 157 11.05 -11.71 5.95
C GLU A 157 11.12 -12.57 7.22
N LYS A 158 11.95 -12.18 8.18
CA LYS A 158 11.98 -12.79 9.51
C LYS A 158 10.73 -12.44 10.30
N TYR A 159 10.11 -11.30 10.00
CA TYR A 159 8.93 -10.81 10.68
C TYR A 159 7.83 -10.44 9.69
N ALA A 160 6.60 -10.77 10.04
CA ALA A 160 5.42 -10.08 9.53
C ALA A 160 5.24 -8.76 10.30
N VAL A 161 4.71 -7.74 9.64
CA VAL A 161 4.52 -6.40 10.20
C VAL A 161 3.08 -5.98 10.03
N ALA A 162 2.49 -5.45 11.10
CA ALA A 162 1.16 -4.90 11.16
C ALA A 162 1.22 -3.42 11.49
N VAL A 163 0.34 -2.63 10.88
CA VAL A 163 0.10 -1.25 11.29
C VAL A 163 -1.36 -1.10 11.68
N ASP A 164 -1.59 -0.64 12.90
CA ASP A 164 -2.92 -0.50 13.49
C ASP A 164 -3.21 0.96 13.78
N LEU A 165 -4.06 1.54 12.91
CA LEU A 165 -4.52 2.92 13.01
C LEU A 165 -5.29 3.13 14.32
N GLY A 166 -6.10 2.15 14.71
CA GLY A 166 -7.04 2.27 15.82
C GLY A 166 -6.39 2.25 17.18
N THR A 167 -5.16 1.71 17.28
CA THR A 167 -4.43 1.61 18.55
C THR A 167 -3.17 2.45 18.61
N ASP A 168 -2.79 3.16 17.54
CA ASP A 168 -1.51 3.88 17.43
C ASP A 168 -0.26 2.98 17.52
N HIS A 169 -0.28 1.82 16.85
CA HIS A 169 0.85 0.87 16.93
C HIS A 169 1.34 0.32 15.58
N ILE A 170 2.66 0.11 15.52
CA ILE A 170 3.34 -0.77 14.56
C ILE A 170 3.77 -2.03 15.32
N ILE A 171 3.39 -3.21 14.84
CA ILE A 171 3.57 -4.48 15.55
C ILE A 171 4.28 -5.47 14.65
N THR A 172 5.31 -6.15 15.15
CA THR A 172 5.99 -7.24 14.45
C THR A 172 5.58 -8.59 15.00
N TYR A 173 5.44 -9.56 14.11
CA TYR A 173 5.12 -10.95 14.42
C TYR A 173 6.16 -11.87 13.82
N GLN A 174 6.47 -12.97 14.49
CA GLN A 174 7.16 -14.09 13.86
C GLN A 174 6.14 -15.09 13.35
N LEU A 175 6.31 -15.56 12.12
CA LEU A 175 5.47 -16.62 11.55
C LEU A 175 6.11 -17.99 11.84
N LYS A 176 5.63 -18.69 12.87
CA LYS A 176 6.12 -20.03 13.26
C LYS A 176 5.04 -21.07 13.04
N GLU A 177 5.35 -22.13 12.29
CA GLU A 177 4.42 -23.24 12.05
C GLU A 177 3.02 -22.78 11.57
N GLY A 178 2.99 -21.74 10.73
CA GLY A 178 1.75 -21.15 10.22
C GLY A 178 1.00 -20.23 11.20
N ARG A 179 1.59 -19.89 12.35
CA ARG A 179 0.99 -18.98 13.36
C ARG A 179 1.80 -17.70 13.50
N LEU A 180 1.11 -16.58 13.49
CA LEU A 180 1.67 -15.27 13.83
C LEU A 180 1.78 -15.15 15.35
N GLU A 181 2.99 -14.99 15.86
CA GLU A 181 3.30 -14.76 17.27
C GLU A 181 3.85 -13.35 17.44
N GLU A 182 3.23 -12.52 18.29
CA GLU A 182 3.68 -11.15 18.53
C GLU A 182 5.11 -11.14 19.11
N VAL A 183 5.95 -10.21 18.62
CA VAL A 183 7.35 -10.07 19.03
C VAL A 183 7.60 -8.72 19.68
N LYS A 184 7.28 -7.63 18.98
CA LYS A 184 7.49 -6.26 19.43
C LYS A 184 6.32 -5.39 18.99
N LYS A 185 6.08 -4.36 19.79
CA LYS A 185 5.05 -3.36 19.58
C LYS A 185 5.66 -1.99 19.81
N HIS A 186 5.68 -1.18 18.76
CA HIS A 186 6.11 0.20 18.79
C HIS A 186 4.87 1.09 18.86
N ALA A 187 4.81 1.99 19.85
CA ALA A 187 3.71 2.94 20.02
C ALA A 187 4.07 4.25 19.33
N ALA A 188 3.22 4.69 18.41
CA ALA A 188 3.26 6.02 17.84
C ALA A 188 2.61 7.03 18.81
N ALA A 189 2.70 8.33 18.49
CA ALA A 189 2.02 9.37 19.26
C ALA A 189 0.50 9.11 19.31
N PRO A 190 -0.15 9.26 20.48
CA PRO A 190 -1.59 9.05 20.61
C PRO A 190 -2.39 9.94 19.66
N GLY A 191 -3.30 9.36 18.89
CA GLY A 191 -4.12 10.07 17.90
C GLY A 191 -3.46 10.26 16.53
N SER A 192 -2.25 9.73 16.32
CA SER A 192 -1.56 9.81 15.03
C SER A 192 -2.23 8.94 13.96
N GLY A 193 -2.67 7.74 14.34
CA GLY A 193 -3.30 6.77 13.45
C GLY A 193 -2.38 6.28 12.35
N PRO A 194 -1.31 5.53 12.65
CA PRO A 194 -0.37 5.01 11.65
C PRO A 194 -1.10 4.12 10.64
N ARG A 195 -0.73 4.20 9.35
CA ARG A 195 -1.52 3.61 8.25
C ARG A 195 -0.74 2.59 7.43
N HIS A 196 0.24 3.05 6.66
CA HIS A 196 1.10 2.23 5.79
C HIS A 196 2.56 2.43 6.19
N ILE A 197 3.37 1.39 5.97
CA ILE A 197 4.81 1.39 6.25
C ILE A 197 5.58 0.96 5.00
N GLU A 198 6.71 1.61 4.76
CA GLU A 198 7.68 1.22 3.75
C GLU A 198 9.07 1.11 4.36
N PHE A 199 9.85 0.13 3.91
CA PHE A 199 11.21 -0.08 4.40
C PHE A 199 12.24 0.51 3.44
N HIS A 200 13.31 1.06 3.99
CA HIS A 200 14.45 1.44 3.17
C HIS A 200 15.06 0.19 2.51
N PRO A 201 15.31 0.19 1.19
CA PRO A 201 15.63 -1.04 0.47
C PRO A 201 17.06 -1.56 0.72
N GLN A 202 17.94 -0.75 1.32
CA GLN A 202 19.31 -1.15 1.68
C GLN A 202 19.69 -0.91 3.15
N GLU A 203 18.96 -0.07 3.86
CA GLU A 203 19.37 0.45 5.17
C GLU A 203 18.31 0.06 6.19
N LYS A 204 18.66 0.15 7.47
CA LYS A 204 17.84 -0.30 8.57
C LYS A 204 16.82 0.76 9.00
N TYR A 205 16.09 1.32 8.03
CA TYR A 205 15.07 2.34 8.27
C TYR A 205 13.69 1.90 7.74
N ALA A 206 12.64 2.44 8.35
CA ALA A 206 11.29 2.33 7.87
C ALA A 206 10.56 3.67 8.02
N TYR A 207 9.57 3.90 7.16
CA TYR A 207 8.80 5.13 7.07
C TYR A 207 7.33 4.80 7.18
N VAL A 208 6.65 5.38 8.17
CA VAL A 208 5.23 5.14 8.43
C VAL A 208 4.47 6.42 8.18
N LEU A 209 3.53 6.40 7.24
CA LEU A 209 2.58 7.50 7.07
C LEU A 209 1.41 7.33 8.02
N THR A 210 1.09 8.39 8.74
CA THR A 210 -0.05 8.45 9.64
C THR A 210 -1.27 9.03 8.94
N GLU A 211 -2.42 8.39 9.13
CA GLU A 211 -3.67 8.79 8.50
C GLU A 211 -4.28 10.00 9.18
N LEU A 212 -4.24 10.08 10.51
CA LEU A 212 -4.99 11.07 11.27
C LEU A 212 -4.18 12.35 11.54
N SER A 213 -2.86 12.25 11.69
CA SER A 213 -1.99 13.40 11.88
C SER A 213 -1.28 13.92 10.62
N ASN A 214 -1.35 13.20 9.49
CA ASN A 214 -0.63 13.53 8.25
C ASN A 214 0.88 13.74 8.47
N GLU A 215 1.50 12.83 9.21
CA GLU A 215 2.93 12.84 9.50
C GLU A 215 3.60 11.59 8.95
N VAL A 216 4.88 11.70 8.61
CA VAL A 216 5.75 10.55 8.38
C VAL A 216 6.59 10.34 9.63
N ILE A 217 6.43 9.17 10.25
CA ILE A 217 7.27 8.69 11.34
C ILE A 217 8.45 7.94 10.71
N VAL A 218 9.65 8.38 11.01
CA VAL A 218 10.89 7.72 10.60
C VAL A 218 11.37 6.83 11.74
N LEU A 219 11.56 5.55 11.42
CA LEU A 219 11.94 4.51 12.37
C LEU A 219 13.29 3.90 11.98
N GLU A 220 14.19 3.71 12.93
CA GLU A 220 15.27 2.75 12.83
C GLU A 220 14.72 1.34 13.13
N TYR A 221 15.04 0.37 12.28
CA TYR A 221 14.58 -1.02 12.36
C TYR A 221 15.72 -1.96 12.77
N ASN A 222 15.51 -2.72 13.85
CA ASN A 222 16.44 -3.77 14.27
C ASN A 222 15.98 -5.14 13.75
N PRO A 223 16.61 -5.70 12.70
CA PRO A 223 16.20 -6.97 12.09
C PRO A 223 16.54 -8.21 12.93
N ASP A 224 17.31 -8.07 14.01
CA ASP A 224 17.61 -9.19 14.91
C ASP A 224 16.57 -9.33 16.02
N LEU A 225 15.86 -8.23 16.33
CA LEU A 225 14.87 -8.16 17.40
C LEU A 225 13.44 -7.91 16.91
N GLY A 226 13.26 -7.53 15.64
CA GLY A 226 11.98 -7.08 15.09
C GLY A 226 11.52 -5.75 15.71
N GLU A 227 12.45 -4.90 16.16
CA GLU A 227 12.13 -3.72 16.96
C GLU A 227 12.26 -2.43 16.15
N PHE A 228 11.39 -1.46 16.41
CA PHE A 228 11.46 -0.13 15.84
C PHE A 228 11.78 0.92 16.90
N ARG A 229 12.63 1.88 16.53
CA ARG A 229 12.93 3.06 17.32
C ARG A 229 12.66 4.32 16.50
N GLU A 230 11.78 5.17 17.01
CA GLU A 230 11.49 6.46 16.38
C GLU A 230 12.73 7.37 16.41
N ILE A 231 13.01 8.01 15.27
CA ILE A 231 14.11 8.96 15.11
C ILE A 231 13.67 10.32 14.60
N GLN A 232 12.53 10.42 13.92
CA GLN A 232 11.97 11.68 13.45
C GLN A 232 10.46 11.54 13.25
N VAL A 233 9.73 12.63 13.46
CA VAL A 233 8.36 12.82 12.97
C VAL A 233 8.36 14.11 12.16
N ILE A 234 7.84 14.06 10.94
CA ILE A 234 7.78 15.22 10.04
C ILE A 234 6.40 15.32 9.38
N SER A 235 5.84 16.52 9.26
CA SER A 235 4.56 16.72 8.58
C SER A 235 4.67 16.44 7.07
N ALA A 236 3.65 15.78 6.53
CA ALA A 236 3.43 15.63 5.09
C ALA A 236 2.55 16.73 4.49
N LEU A 237 2.18 17.75 5.26
CA LEU A 237 1.39 18.89 4.80
C LEU A 237 2.25 20.16 4.73
N PRO A 238 1.86 21.14 3.89
CA PRO A 238 2.46 22.46 3.93
C PRO A 238 2.28 23.13 5.30
N GLU A 239 3.28 23.91 5.71
CA GLU A 239 3.18 24.72 6.93
C GLU A 239 1.96 25.66 6.85
N GLY A 240 1.13 25.63 7.89
CA GLY A 240 -0.06 26.48 7.99
C GLY A 240 -1.31 25.96 7.28
N PHE A 241 -1.29 24.77 6.68
CA PHE A 241 -2.51 24.14 6.17
C PHE A 241 -3.46 23.78 7.34
N ASP A 242 -4.70 24.25 7.27
CA ASP A 242 -5.74 24.10 8.31
C ASP A 242 -6.99 23.37 7.82
N GLY A 243 -6.98 22.90 6.56
CA GLY A 243 -8.06 22.10 5.98
C GLY A 243 -8.08 20.65 6.47
N HIS A 244 -9.16 19.93 6.14
CA HIS A 244 -9.21 18.50 6.41
C HIS A 244 -8.24 17.74 5.50
N SER A 245 -7.37 16.93 6.08
CA SER A 245 -6.59 15.96 5.33
C SER A 245 -6.42 14.64 6.08
N GLN A 246 -6.11 13.59 5.33
CA GLN A 246 -5.75 12.27 5.85
C GLN A 246 -4.61 11.66 5.04
N GLY A 247 -3.60 11.11 5.70
CA GLY A 247 -2.50 10.40 5.04
C GLY A 247 -3.01 9.18 4.27
N GLY A 248 -2.53 8.97 3.04
CA GLY A 248 -2.87 7.86 2.15
C GLY A 248 -1.74 6.83 2.04
N ALA A 249 -1.13 6.73 0.89
CA ALA A 249 -0.04 5.80 0.61
C ALA A 249 1.34 6.43 0.87
N ILE A 250 2.34 5.58 1.08
CA ILE A 250 3.74 5.96 1.18
C ILE A 250 4.56 4.97 0.35
N HIS A 251 5.53 5.48 -0.41
CA HIS A 251 6.44 4.69 -1.25
C HIS A 251 7.84 5.27 -1.21
N ILE A 252 8.84 4.42 -1.39
CA ILE A 252 10.26 4.80 -1.47
C ILE A 252 10.87 4.32 -2.79
N THR A 253 11.81 5.09 -3.35
CA THR A 253 12.56 4.69 -4.53
C THR A 253 13.44 3.46 -4.25
N LYS A 254 13.71 2.67 -5.28
CA LYS A 254 14.61 1.48 -5.21
C LYS A 254 16.02 1.79 -4.69
N ASP A 255 16.50 3.02 -4.91
CA ASP A 255 17.79 3.49 -4.40
C ASP A 255 17.72 4.10 -2.99
N GLY A 256 16.53 4.16 -2.40
CA GLY A 256 16.31 4.62 -1.03
C GLY A 256 16.38 6.13 -0.82
N LYS A 257 16.61 6.92 -1.88
CA LYS A 257 16.92 8.35 -1.76
C LYS A 257 15.71 9.26 -1.56
N PHE A 258 14.52 8.80 -1.97
CA PHE A 258 13.31 9.63 -1.92
C PHE A 258 12.10 8.84 -1.42
N VAL A 259 11.36 9.46 -0.49
CA VAL A 259 10.09 8.98 0.04
C VAL A 259 8.97 9.89 -0.46
N TYR A 260 7.86 9.29 -0.86
CA TYR A 260 6.67 9.97 -1.35
C TYR A 260 5.51 9.61 -0.44
N ALA A 261 4.65 10.56 -0.09
CA ALA A 261 3.48 10.32 0.75
C ALA A 261 2.27 11.05 0.16
N SER A 262 1.11 10.38 0.05
CA SER A 262 -0.11 11.03 -0.44
C SER A 262 -0.94 11.61 0.70
N ASN A 263 -1.56 12.76 0.45
CA ASN A 263 -2.49 13.43 1.37
C ASN A 263 -3.86 13.52 0.69
N ARG A 264 -4.86 12.90 1.29
CA ARG A 264 -6.26 12.98 0.86
C ARG A 264 -6.89 14.21 1.48
N GLY A 265 -7.53 15.09 0.71
CA GLY A 265 -8.08 16.37 1.17
C GLY A 265 -7.18 17.57 0.87
N HIS A 266 -5.88 17.51 1.16
CA HIS A 266 -4.91 18.43 0.53
C HIS A 266 -4.62 18.04 -0.93
N ASP A 267 -4.95 16.79 -1.29
CA ASP A 267 -4.93 16.26 -2.66
C ASP A 267 -3.58 16.41 -3.37
N SER A 268 -2.55 15.93 -2.68
CA SER A 268 -1.16 16.10 -3.09
C SER A 268 -0.30 14.87 -2.81
N ILE A 269 0.83 14.76 -3.50
CA ILE A 269 1.99 13.97 -3.09
C ILE A 269 3.02 14.89 -2.42
N ALA A 270 3.37 14.61 -1.16
CA ALA A 270 4.55 15.17 -0.50
C ALA A 270 5.80 14.37 -0.90
N VAL A 271 6.86 15.06 -1.29
CA VAL A 271 8.15 14.47 -1.70
C VAL A 271 9.19 14.79 -0.65
N PHE A 272 9.90 13.77 -0.18
CA PHE A 272 10.99 13.90 0.79
C PHE A 272 12.27 13.32 0.23
N SER A 273 13.39 13.97 0.52
CA SER A 273 14.73 13.41 0.36
C SER A 273 15.15 12.69 1.65
N VAL A 274 15.84 11.57 1.50
CA VAL A 274 16.33 10.74 2.60
C VAL A 274 17.79 11.08 2.87
N ASN A 275 18.13 11.33 4.13
CA ASN A 275 19.52 11.34 4.59
C ASN A 275 20.02 9.89 4.69
N GLU A 276 20.93 9.49 3.81
CA GLU A 276 21.44 8.10 3.77
C GLU A 276 22.13 7.65 5.08
N TYR A 277 22.62 8.58 5.90
CA TYR A 277 23.32 8.26 7.14
C TYR A 277 22.40 8.18 8.36
N SER A 278 21.38 9.03 8.43
CA SER A 278 20.46 9.08 9.58
C SER A 278 19.08 8.51 9.30
N GLY A 279 18.70 8.28 8.04
CA GLY A 279 17.34 7.92 7.63
C GLY A 279 16.34 9.08 7.69
N GLU A 280 16.73 10.24 8.24
CA GLU A 280 15.85 11.39 8.39
C GLU A 280 15.41 11.96 7.03
N LEU A 281 14.17 12.44 7.00
CA LEU A 281 13.53 13.04 5.85
C LEU A 281 13.67 14.57 5.86
N SER A 282 13.84 15.13 4.67
CA SER A 282 13.73 16.57 4.41
C SER A 282 12.77 16.81 3.26
N LEU A 283 11.76 17.65 3.48
CA LEU A 283 10.76 18.01 2.47
C LEU A 283 11.42 18.65 1.23
N VAL A 284 11.06 18.15 0.06
CA VAL A 284 11.49 18.66 -1.25
C VAL A 284 10.39 19.54 -1.87
N GLU A 285 9.15 19.04 -1.89
CA GLU A 285 7.97 19.72 -2.41
C GLU A 285 6.65 19.02 -2.04
N HIS A 286 5.55 19.71 -2.30
CA HIS A 286 4.22 19.13 -2.40
C HIS A 286 3.72 19.34 -3.84
N VAL A 287 3.14 18.31 -4.46
CA VAL A 287 2.65 18.37 -5.84
C VAL A 287 1.19 17.92 -5.87
N SER A 288 0.32 18.75 -6.43
CA SER A 288 -1.11 18.44 -6.65
C SER A 288 -1.27 17.16 -7.47
N THR A 289 -2.22 16.29 -7.11
CA THR A 289 -2.58 15.12 -7.93
C THR A 289 -3.59 15.43 -9.01
N GLU A 290 -3.99 16.70 -9.20
CA GLU A 290 -4.95 17.15 -10.23
C GLU A 290 -6.27 16.35 -10.21
N GLY A 291 -6.67 15.92 -9.01
CA GLY A 291 -7.88 15.17 -8.72
C GLY A 291 -8.07 15.09 -7.20
N GLU A 292 -9.13 14.44 -6.75
CA GLU A 292 -9.50 14.43 -5.34
C GLU A 292 -9.26 13.07 -4.69
N TRP A 293 -8.75 13.09 -3.46
CA TRP A 293 -8.56 11.93 -2.61
C TRP A 293 -7.56 10.91 -3.17
N PRO A 294 -6.27 11.30 -3.35
CA PRO A 294 -5.21 10.40 -3.84
C PRO A 294 -4.92 9.28 -2.84
N ARG A 295 -5.65 8.17 -2.97
CA ARG A 295 -5.65 7.10 -1.96
C ARG A 295 -4.45 6.18 -2.08
N ASP A 296 -3.96 6.01 -3.30
CA ASP A 296 -2.76 5.24 -3.60
C ASP A 296 -2.04 5.86 -4.80
N PHE A 297 -0.76 5.57 -4.92
CA PHE A 297 0.06 5.88 -6.08
C PHE A 297 1.17 4.85 -6.19
N GLU A 298 1.86 4.77 -7.32
CA GLU A 298 2.96 3.81 -7.49
C GLU A 298 4.07 4.43 -8.35
N ILE A 299 5.32 4.13 -7.99
CA ILE A 299 6.49 4.50 -8.80
C ILE A 299 6.68 3.41 -9.86
N ASP A 300 6.85 3.81 -11.12
CA ASP A 300 7.00 2.84 -12.19
C ASP A 300 8.31 2.02 -12.07
N PRO A 301 8.39 0.81 -12.65
CA PRO A 301 9.58 -0.03 -12.49
C PRO A 301 10.88 0.58 -13.03
N SER A 302 10.80 1.47 -14.03
CA SER A 302 11.97 2.17 -14.56
C SER A 302 12.51 3.25 -13.63
N GLU A 303 11.79 3.56 -12.55
CA GLU A 303 12.14 4.64 -11.64
C GLU A 303 12.24 5.96 -12.42
N GLN A 304 11.28 6.29 -13.29
CA GLN A 304 11.21 7.58 -13.99
C GLN A 304 9.84 8.26 -13.94
N PHE A 305 8.80 7.55 -13.51
CA PHE A 305 7.43 8.02 -13.49
C PHE A 305 6.74 7.64 -12.19
N LEU A 306 5.68 8.37 -11.87
CA LEU A 306 4.79 8.09 -10.76
C LEU A 306 3.34 8.21 -11.24
N VAL A 307 2.49 7.25 -10.87
CA VAL A 307 1.07 7.24 -11.20
C VAL A 307 0.25 7.35 -9.92
N ALA A 308 -0.50 8.42 -9.76
CA ALA A 308 -1.42 8.61 -8.64
C ALA A 308 -2.86 8.24 -9.01
N SER A 309 -3.60 7.64 -8.08
CA SER A 309 -5.02 7.31 -8.22
C SER A 309 -5.89 8.18 -7.31
N ASN A 310 -6.80 8.96 -7.92
CA ASN A 310 -7.69 9.88 -7.25
C ASN A 310 -9.09 9.24 -7.11
N GLN A 311 -9.44 8.84 -5.89
CA GLN A 311 -10.64 8.03 -5.63
C GLN A 311 -11.93 8.77 -6.02
N GLU A 312 -12.08 10.01 -5.56
CA GLU A 312 -13.36 10.73 -5.64
C GLU A 312 -13.60 11.31 -7.04
N THR A 313 -12.54 11.74 -7.72
CA THR A 313 -12.65 12.17 -9.13
C THR A 313 -12.67 11.00 -10.12
N GLY A 314 -12.28 9.79 -9.71
CA GLY A 314 -12.23 8.62 -10.58
C GLY A 314 -11.21 8.75 -11.70
N THR A 315 -10.01 9.27 -11.38
CA THR A 315 -8.97 9.58 -12.36
C THR A 315 -7.58 9.11 -11.92
N LEU A 316 -6.69 8.89 -12.89
CA LEU A 316 -5.25 8.77 -12.67
C LEU A 316 -4.55 10.05 -13.12
N THR A 317 -3.39 10.29 -12.49
CA THR A 317 -2.46 11.35 -12.85
C THR A 317 -1.06 10.77 -12.99
N LEU A 318 -0.37 11.13 -14.08
CA LEU A 318 0.98 10.70 -14.42
C LEU A 318 1.96 11.85 -14.22
N PHE A 319 3.05 11.57 -13.52
CA PHE A 319 4.18 12.46 -13.33
C PHE A 319 5.45 11.86 -13.92
N GLU A 320 6.32 12.71 -14.46
CA GLU A 320 7.73 12.41 -14.64
C GLU A 320 8.46 12.72 -13.34
N ARG A 321 9.34 11.81 -12.92
CA ARG A 321 10.13 11.95 -11.70
C ARG A 321 11.59 12.22 -12.05
N ASP A 322 12.12 13.32 -11.54
CA ASP A 322 13.55 13.57 -11.59
C ASP A 322 14.26 12.67 -10.57
N ARG A 323 15.02 11.70 -11.07
CA ARG A 323 15.75 10.72 -10.24
C ARG A 323 16.84 11.34 -9.35
N THR A 324 17.29 12.55 -9.67
CA THR A 324 18.34 13.24 -8.92
C THR A 324 17.76 14.10 -7.81
N THR A 325 16.61 14.73 -8.05
CA THR A 325 16.00 15.69 -7.12
C THR A 325 14.77 15.16 -6.41
N GLY A 326 14.21 14.04 -6.89
CA GLY A 326 12.94 13.46 -6.44
C GLY A 326 11.70 14.21 -6.96
N ARG A 327 11.88 15.34 -7.63
CA ARG A 327 10.77 16.21 -8.01
C ARG A 327 9.84 15.58 -9.05
N LEU A 328 8.57 15.94 -8.98
CA LEU A 328 7.53 15.46 -9.89
C LEU A 328 7.09 16.58 -10.84
N THR A 329 7.10 16.27 -12.14
CA THR A 329 6.57 17.14 -13.19
C THR A 329 5.31 16.49 -13.77
N LEU A 330 4.19 17.21 -13.72
CA LEU A 330 2.92 16.73 -14.29
C LEU A 330 3.07 16.49 -15.80
N LEU A 331 2.64 15.32 -16.27
CA LEU A 331 2.60 14.96 -17.68
C LEU A 331 1.17 14.83 -18.21
N GLU A 332 0.33 14.13 -17.46
CA GLU A 332 -1.04 13.82 -17.86
C GLU A 332 -1.92 13.75 -16.61
N SER A 333 -3.12 14.32 -16.66
CA SER A 333 -4.12 14.23 -15.59
C SER A 333 -5.49 13.91 -16.17
N GLY A 334 -6.39 13.43 -15.30
CA GLY A 334 -7.78 13.17 -15.69
C GLY A 334 -7.97 11.88 -16.51
N VAL A 335 -7.00 10.96 -16.51
CA VAL A 335 -7.15 9.67 -17.19
C VAL A 335 -8.25 8.86 -16.48
N PRO A 336 -9.36 8.49 -17.13
CA PRO A 336 -10.48 7.86 -16.43
C PRO A 336 -10.11 6.52 -15.78
N ALA A 337 -10.36 6.38 -14.49
CA ALA A 337 -10.17 5.15 -13.72
C ALA A 337 -11.22 5.11 -12.59
N PRO A 338 -12.38 4.46 -12.82
CA PRO A 338 -13.51 4.56 -11.91
C PRO A 338 -13.15 4.00 -10.53
N GLU A 339 -13.39 4.81 -9.49
CA GLU A 339 -13.22 4.43 -8.08
C GLU A 339 -11.83 3.83 -7.76
N ALA A 340 -10.77 4.27 -8.47
CA ALA A 340 -9.41 3.78 -8.33
C ALA A 340 -8.83 4.10 -6.94
N VAL A 341 -8.31 3.08 -6.27
CA VAL A 341 -7.77 3.18 -4.89
C VAL A 341 -6.52 2.35 -4.65
N CYS A 342 -6.03 1.63 -5.66
CA CYS A 342 -4.75 0.93 -5.60
C CYS A 342 -4.12 0.90 -7.00
N VAL A 343 -2.81 1.15 -7.11
CA VAL A 343 -2.04 1.04 -8.35
C VAL A 343 -0.87 0.09 -8.13
N LYS A 344 -0.68 -0.90 -9.01
CA LYS A 344 0.47 -1.81 -8.96
C LYS A 344 1.02 -2.06 -10.35
N PHE A 345 2.34 -1.96 -10.51
CA PHE A 345 3.04 -2.37 -11.73
C PHE A 345 3.52 -3.82 -11.63
N LEU A 346 3.64 -4.49 -12.78
CA LEU A 346 4.50 -5.67 -12.87
C LEU A 346 5.95 -5.28 -12.57
N HIS A 347 6.64 -6.09 -11.78
CA HIS A 347 8.04 -5.97 -11.40
C HIS A 347 8.96 -6.28 -12.60
N GLN A 348 9.19 -5.32 -13.49
CA GLN A 348 10.04 -5.51 -14.69
C GLN A 348 11.48 -5.01 -14.51
#